data_AF-A0A1G7D4U9-F1
#
_entry.id   AF-A0A1G7D4U9-F1
#
_cell.length_a   1.000
_cell.length_b   1.000
_cell.length_c   1.000
_cell.angle_alpha   90.00
_cell.angle_beta   90.00
_cell.angle_gamma   90.00
#
_symmetry.space_group_name_H-M   'P 1'
#
loop_
_entity.id
_entity.type
_entity.pdbx_description
1 polymer ?
#
loop_
_entity_poly.entity_id
_entity_poly.type
_entity_poly.pdbx_seq_one_letter_code
_entity_poly.pdbx_strand_id
1 'polypeptide(L)'
;MNTSTFLFLVKDEFRRRNSAKHSNKWWMFYVAAGILIGLIFAAAFAENLDPYGVMFMSFGFPYITFIIAFSIVIREWKNGTAGWWLTLPYPRRSLILSKYAASICTAVIMHIIFWVGAQLFVAYALILKGNFDFHSLATFMKTSAIWYGIIMMVIPFMAAFGTLTGVVSRSRLKPLTPMLWILYGLSGNSLFWILESPHLNKLQLTQNPNEIFTVQSHDFWLIGLGIILLSGILISAATVLMNKQVEG
;
A
#
# COMPACT_ATOMS: atom_id res chain seq x y z
N MET A 1 20.00 -5.02 18.35
CA MET A 1 18.73 -4.95 19.13
C MET A 1 18.10 -6.32 19.12
N ASN A 2 17.55 -6.80 20.24
CA ASN A 2 16.91 -8.12 20.31
C ASN A 2 15.64 -8.14 19.43
N THR A 3 15.40 -9.25 18.72
CA THR A 3 14.21 -9.49 17.88
C THR A 3 12.92 -9.28 18.66
N SER A 4 12.86 -9.73 19.92
CA SER A 4 11.69 -9.54 20.79
C SER A 4 11.35 -8.06 21.00
N THR A 5 12.35 -7.22 21.23
CA THR A 5 12.21 -5.77 21.35
C THR A 5 11.74 -5.14 20.05
N PHE A 6 12.24 -5.59 18.90
CA PHE A 6 11.81 -5.09 17.59
C PHE A 6 10.33 -5.38 17.35
N LEU A 7 9.92 -6.63 17.56
CA LEU A 7 8.53 -7.06 17.40
C LEU A 7 7.60 -6.33 18.38
N PHE A 8 8.07 -6.07 19.61
CA PHE A 8 7.33 -5.27 20.57
C PHE A 8 7.07 -3.85 20.05
N LEU A 9 8.07 -3.18 19.48
CA LEU A 9 7.91 -1.85 18.88
C LEU A 9 6.92 -1.87 17.71
N VAL A 10 7.00 -2.88 16.84
CA VAL A 10 6.04 -3.04 15.72
C VAL A 10 4.63 -3.26 16.26
N LYS A 11 4.45 -4.12 17.26
CA LYS A 11 3.15 -4.39 17.89
C LYS A 11 2.57 -3.15 18.57
N ASP A 12 3.41 -2.35 19.24
CA ASP A 12 2.98 -1.11 19.89
C ASP A 12 2.42 -0.10 18.87
N GLU A 13 3.03 0.01 17.68
CA GLU A 13 2.52 0.86 16.60
C GLU A 13 1.09 0.49 16.17
N PHE A 14 0.79 -0.82 16.09
CA PHE A 14 -0.56 -1.31 15.80
C PHE A 14 -1.54 -0.95 16.91
N ARG A 15 -1.15 -1.14 18.18
CA ARG A 15 -2.01 -0.83 19.33
C ARG A 15 -2.36 0.65 19.39
N ARG A 16 -1.38 1.54 19.21
CA ARG A 16 -1.58 3.00 19.20
C ARG A 16 -2.50 3.45 18.09
N ARG A 17 -2.48 2.77 16.93
CA ARG A 17 -3.38 3.08 15.81
C ARG A 17 -4.84 2.72 16.11
N ASN A 18 -5.09 1.62 16.81
CA ASN A 18 -6.45 1.20 17.17
C ASN A 18 -7.05 2.06 18.30
N SER A 19 -6.23 2.53 19.24
CA SER A 19 -6.71 3.38 20.34
C SER A 19 -7.32 4.70 19.87
N ALA A 20 -6.84 5.29 18.78
CA ALA A 20 -7.37 6.54 18.23
C ALA A 20 -8.69 6.36 17.46
N LYS A 21 -9.02 5.14 17.02
CA LYS A 21 -10.25 4.84 16.27
C LYS A 21 -11.47 4.61 17.17
N HIS A 22 -11.27 4.44 18.49
CA HIS A 22 -12.29 3.90 19.38
C HIS A 22 -13.40 4.88 19.82
N SER A 23 -13.40 6.14 19.38
CA SER A 23 -14.43 7.11 19.81
C SER A 23 -15.52 7.41 18.78
N ASN A 24 -15.33 7.06 17.49
CA ASN A 24 -16.24 7.51 16.44
C ASN A 24 -17.07 6.38 15.82
N LYS A 25 -18.23 6.06 16.44
CA LYS A 25 -19.21 5.07 15.96
C LYS A 25 -19.62 5.30 14.49
N TRP A 26 -19.53 6.55 14.02
CA TRP A 26 -19.86 6.92 12.64
C TRP A 26 -18.98 6.25 11.59
N TRP A 27 -17.76 5.82 11.92
CA TRP A 27 -16.92 5.11 10.96
C TRP A 27 -17.58 3.82 10.44
N MET A 28 -18.26 3.06 11.31
CA MET A 28 -18.98 1.86 10.88
C MET A 28 -20.14 2.19 9.95
N PHE A 29 -20.83 3.31 10.20
CA PHE A 29 -21.88 3.79 9.31
C PHE A 29 -21.33 4.14 7.91
N TYR A 30 -20.19 4.85 7.83
CA TYR A 30 -19.55 5.17 6.55
C TYR A 30 -19.09 3.92 5.81
N VAL A 31 -18.55 2.92 6.53
CA VAL A 31 -18.17 1.63 5.93
C VAL A 31 -19.40 0.90 5.39
N ALA A 32 -20.47 0.82 6.17
CA ALA A 32 -21.72 0.16 5.76
C ALA A 32 -22.36 0.87 4.56
N ALA A 33 -22.43 2.21 4.57
CA ALA A 33 -22.92 3.00 3.45
C ALA A 33 -22.08 2.80 2.19
N GLY A 34 -20.75 2.76 2.31
CA GLY A 34 -19.86 2.49 1.18
C GLY A 34 -20.08 1.09 0.57
N ILE A 35 -20.25 0.06 1.40
CA ILE A 35 -20.58 -1.29 0.95
C ILE A 35 -21.93 -1.30 0.23
N LEU A 36 -22.95 -0.65 0.81
CA LEU A 36 -24.29 -0.59 0.22
C LEU A 36 -24.28 0.11 -1.15
N ILE A 37 -23.58 1.24 -1.27
CA ILE A 37 -23.40 1.95 -2.55
C ILE A 37 -22.70 1.04 -3.57
N GLY A 38 -21.66 0.31 -3.14
CA GLY A 38 -20.98 -0.66 -4.00
C GLY A 38 -21.92 -1.76 -4.50
N LEU A 39 -22.76 -2.33 -3.63
CA LEU A 39 -23.73 -3.35 -4.00
C LEU A 39 -24.82 -2.81 -4.95
N ILE A 40 -25.33 -1.60 -4.70
CA ILE A 40 -26.28 -0.93 -5.60
C ILE A 40 -25.64 -0.68 -6.96
N PHE A 41 -24.40 -0.22 -6.99
CA PHE A 41 -23.65 -0.02 -8.24
C PHE A 41 -23.47 -1.34 -9.00
N ALA A 42 -23.07 -2.41 -8.31
CA ALA A 42 -22.95 -3.73 -8.91
C ALA A 42 -24.28 -4.23 -9.50
N ALA A 43 -25.40 -3.96 -8.82
CA ALA A 43 -26.71 -4.34 -9.30
C ALA A 43 -27.18 -3.51 -10.49
N ALA A 44 -27.00 -2.18 -10.44
CA ALA A 44 -27.41 -1.27 -11.50
C ALA A 44 -26.60 -1.47 -12.80
N PHE A 45 -25.33 -1.86 -12.68
CA PHE A 45 -24.42 -2.03 -13.82
C PHE A 45 -24.04 -3.48 -14.05
N ALA A 46 -24.80 -4.44 -13.52
CA ALA A 46 -24.46 -5.86 -13.56
C ALA A 46 -24.13 -6.32 -14.98
N GLU A 47 -24.93 -5.97 -15.98
CA GLU A 47 -24.70 -6.40 -17.37
C GLU A 47 -23.37 -5.92 -17.95
N ASN A 48 -22.99 -4.67 -17.66
CA ASN A 48 -21.79 -4.01 -18.20
C ASN A 48 -20.53 -4.17 -17.32
N LEU A 49 -20.64 -4.84 -16.17
CA LEU A 49 -19.53 -4.96 -15.23
C LEU A 49 -18.49 -5.97 -15.74
N ASP A 50 -17.30 -5.47 -16.08
CA ASP A 50 -16.12 -6.28 -16.33
C ASP A 50 -15.45 -6.66 -14.99
N PRO A 51 -15.38 -7.96 -14.64
CA PRO A 51 -14.73 -8.43 -13.41
C PRO A 51 -13.27 -7.94 -13.27
N TYR A 52 -12.53 -7.88 -14.38
CA TYR A 52 -11.13 -7.46 -14.38
C TYR A 52 -10.98 -5.95 -14.15
N GLY A 53 -12.02 -5.17 -14.49
CA GLY A 53 -12.14 -3.75 -14.17
C GLY A 53 -11.91 -3.44 -12.67
N VAL A 54 -12.41 -4.31 -11.80
CA VAL A 54 -12.32 -4.17 -10.32
C VAL A 54 -10.86 -4.24 -9.85
N MET A 55 -10.02 -5.01 -10.56
CA MET A 55 -8.61 -5.16 -10.21
C MET A 55 -7.84 -3.84 -10.34
N PHE A 56 -8.20 -2.98 -11.30
CA PHE A 56 -7.51 -1.72 -11.52
C PHE A 56 -7.65 -0.72 -10.37
N MET A 57 -8.70 -0.84 -9.53
CA MET A 57 -8.81 -0.03 -8.31
C MET A 57 -7.65 -0.26 -7.33
N SER A 58 -7.00 -1.42 -7.39
CA SER A 58 -5.86 -1.73 -6.53
C SER A 58 -4.59 -0.92 -6.86
N PHE A 59 -4.56 -0.20 -7.98
CA PHE A 59 -3.45 0.72 -8.28
C PHE A 59 -3.30 1.87 -7.28
N GLY A 60 -4.37 2.24 -6.57
CA GLY A 60 -4.29 3.25 -5.51
C GLY A 60 -3.51 2.77 -4.27
N PHE A 61 -3.27 1.47 -4.11
CA PHE A 61 -2.73 0.96 -2.86
C PHE A 61 -1.27 1.30 -2.56
N PRO A 62 -0.32 1.27 -3.51
CA PRO A 62 1.04 1.73 -3.24
C PRO A 62 1.05 3.17 -2.71
N TYR A 63 0.15 4.02 -3.21
CA TYR A 63 -0.03 5.41 -2.78
C TYR A 63 -0.60 5.51 -1.36
N ILE A 64 -1.63 4.72 -1.06
CA ILE A 64 -2.15 4.60 0.31
C ILE A 64 -1.04 4.13 1.27
N THR A 65 -0.17 3.22 0.84
CA THR A 65 0.98 2.72 1.63
C THR A 65 1.95 3.85 1.96
N PHE A 66 2.31 4.68 0.99
CA PHE A 66 3.12 5.88 1.22
C PHE A 66 2.49 6.78 2.29
N ILE A 67 1.19 7.07 2.16
CA ILE A 67 0.47 7.94 3.11
C ILE A 67 0.43 7.31 4.51
N ILE A 68 0.26 6.00 4.63
CA ILE A 68 0.31 5.28 5.91
C ILE A 68 1.68 5.44 6.55
N ALA A 69 2.76 5.16 5.82
CA ALA A 69 4.12 5.26 6.33
C ALA A 69 4.48 6.69 6.74
N PHE A 70 4.18 7.67 5.89
CA PHE A 70 4.33 9.09 6.18
C PHE A 70 3.57 9.49 7.46
N SER A 71 2.31 9.07 7.58
CA SER A 71 1.46 9.41 8.72
C SER A 71 1.96 8.82 10.04
N ILE A 72 2.49 7.59 10.03
CA ILE A 72 3.06 6.95 11.23
C ILE A 72 4.24 7.77 11.77
N VAL A 73 5.09 8.28 10.88
CA VAL A 73 6.22 9.13 11.25
C VAL A 73 5.72 10.48 11.76
N ILE A 74 4.92 11.19 10.98
CA ILE A 74 4.41 12.53 11.33
C ILE A 74 3.61 12.56 12.63
N ARG A 75 2.90 11.47 12.94
CA ARG A 75 2.12 11.34 14.18
C ARG A 75 2.97 11.54 15.42
N GLU A 76 4.25 11.15 15.42
CA GLU A 76 5.13 11.36 16.57
C GLU A 76 5.32 12.85 16.87
N TRP A 77 5.44 13.68 15.84
CA TRP A 77 5.54 15.13 16.02
C TRP A 77 4.19 15.75 16.38
N LYS A 78 3.11 15.32 15.73
CA LYS A 78 1.77 15.85 16.00
C LYS A 78 1.29 15.57 17.43
N ASN A 79 1.66 14.43 17.98
CA ASN A 79 1.27 14.01 19.33
C ASN A 79 2.27 14.47 20.41
N GLY A 80 3.33 15.20 20.06
CA GLY A 80 4.38 15.60 21.01
C GLY A 80 5.25 14.44 21.52
N THR A 81 5.13 13.25 20.94
CA THR A 81 5.87 12.05 21.36
C THR A 81 7.24 11.89 20.67
N ALA A 82 7.58 12.79 19.74
CA ALA A 82 8.87 12.78 19.05
C ALA A 82 10.06 12.88 20.02
N GLY A 83 9.97 13.71 21.07
CA GLY A 83 11.01 13.82 22.10
C GLY A 83 11.21 12.50 22.84
N TRP A 84 10.14 11.90 23.35
CA TRP A 84 10.18 10.59 24.00
C TRP A 84 10.76 9.50 23.08
N TRP A 85 10.32 9.47 21.82
CA TRP A 85 10.81 8.52 20.83
C TRP A 85 12.31 8.65 20.56
N LEU A 86 12.82 9.89 20.50
CA LEU A 86 14.25 10.18 20.35
C LEU A 86 15.05 9.90 21.63
N THR A 87 14.43 9.91 22.81
CA THR A 87 15.14 9.54 24.06
C THR A 87 15.30 8.04 24.29
N LEU A 88 14.61 7.19 23.51
CA LEU A 88 14.74 5.74 23.66
C LEU A 88 16.19 5.28 23.43
N PRO A 89 16.74 4.37 24.27
CA PRO A 89 18.11 3.86 24.18
C PRO A 89 18.25 2.80 23.08
N TYR A 90 17.65 3.05 21.92
CA TYR A 90 17.67 2.18 20.75
C TYR A 90 18.31 2.90 19.56
N PRO A 91 19.04 2.15 18.71
CA PRO A 91 19.62 2.76 17.51
C PRO A 91 18.50 3.26 16.59
N ARG A 92 18.70 4.45 16.00
CA ARG A 92 17.69 5.11 15.15
C ARG A 92 17.23 4.24 13.99
N ARG A 93 18.14 3.43 13.44
CA ARG A 93 17.84 2.44 12.41
C ARG A 93 16.71 1.51 12.84
N SER A 94 16.77 0.98 14.06
CA SER A 94 15.74 0.08 14.59
C SER A 94 14.40 0.77 14.79
N LEU A 95 14.42 2.03 15.27
CA LEU A 95 13.21 2.82 15.49
C LEU A 95 12.50 3.19 14.18
N ILE A 96 13.25 3.47 13.12
CA ILE A 96 12.70 3.71 11.78
C ILE A 96 12.21 2.40 11.17
N LEU A 97 13.01 1.33 11.28
CA LEU A 97 12.63 0.02 10.75
C LEU A 97 11.35 -0.52 11.39
N SER A 98 11.08 -0.26 12.67
CA SER A 98 9.84 -0.71 13.31
C SER A 98 8.62 0.01 12.72
N LYS A 99 8.71 1.32 12.46
CA LYS A 99 7.66 2.11 11.81
C LYS A 99 7.44 1.68 10.37
N TYR A 100 8.53 1.46 9.63
CA TYR A 100 8.52 0.93 8.28
C TYR A 100 7.84 -0.45 8.23
N ALA A 101 8.25 -1.39 9.08
CA ALA A 101 7.65 -2.71 9.14
C ALA A 101 6.15 -2.66 9.51
N ALA A 102 5.78 -1.84 10.51
CA ALA A 102 4.37 -1.64 10.88
C ALA A 102 3.54 -1.08 9.72
N SER A 103 4.12 -0.18 8.91
CA SER A 103 3.47 0.38 7.73
C SER A 103 3.25 -0.66 6.63
N ILE A 104 4.25 -1.50 6.34
CA ILE A 104 4.14 -2.61 5.38
C ILE A 104 3.09 -3.60 5.84
N CYS A 105 3.18 -4.08 7.09
CA CYS A 105 2.23 -5.05 7.61
C CYS A 105 0.79 -4.51 7.57
N THR A 106 0.59 -3.22 7.87
CA THR A 106 -0.75 -2.62 7.72
C THR A 106 -1.19 -2.58 6.26
N ALA A 107 -0.31 -2.16 5.35
CA ALA A 107 -0.64 -2.10 3.93
C ALA A 107 -0.98 -3.49 3.37
N VAL A 108 -0.20 -4.52 3.70
CA VAL A 108 -0.46 -5.91 3.30
C VAL A 108 -1.81 -6.40 3.81
N ILE A 109 -2.14 -6.16 5.08
CA ILE A 109 -3.45 -6.52 5.63
C ILE A 109 -4.57 -5.81 4.86
N MET A 110 -4.43 -4.50 4.57
CA MET A 110 -5.42 -3.76 3.79
C MET A 110 -5.59 -4.29 2.37
N HIS A 111 -4.50 -4.69 1.71
CA HIS A 111 -4.56 -5.29 0.37
C HIS A 111 -5.26 -6.65 0.40
N ILE A 112 -4.96 -7.50 1.39
CA ILE A 112 -5.62 -8.81 1.52
C ILE A 112 -7.12 -8.63 1.73
N ILE A 113 -7.52 -7.72 2.62
CA ILE A 113 -8.94 -7.41 2.86
C ILE A 113 -9.61 -6.94 1.57
N PHE A 114 -8.97 -6.06 0.81
CA PHE A 114 -9.53 -5.56 -0.45
C PHE A 114 -9.58 -6.64 -1.53
N TRP A 115 -8.56 -7.49 -1.63
CA TRP A 115 -8.55 -8.62 -2.56
C TRP A 115 -9.72 -9.57 -2.27
N VAL A 116 -9.94 -9.94 -1.00
CA VAL A 116 -11.09 -10.73 -0.57
C VAL A 116 -12.40 -10.01 -0.90
N GLY A 117 -12.49 -8.71 -0.62
CA GLY A 117 -13.65 -7.89 -0.96
C GLY A 117 -13.95 -7.86 -2.46
N ALA A 118 -12.92 -7.78 -3.30
CA ALA A 118 -13.04 -7.85 -4.76
C ALA A 118 -13.56 -9.22 -5.22
N GLN A 119 -13.11 -10.32 -4.60
CA GLN A 119 -13.66 -11.66 -4.89
C GLN A 119 -15.16 -11.73 -4.60
N LEU A 120 -15.57 -11.27 -3.42
CA LEU A 120 -16.97 -11.28 -3.00
C LEU A 120 -17.83 -10.40 -3.91
N PHE A 121 -17.30 -9.23 -4.29
CA PHE A 121 -17.97 -8.30 -5.20
C PHE A 121 -18.16 -8.89 -6.60
N VAL A 122 -17.13 -9.52 -7.17
CA VAL A 122 -17.24 -10.17 -8.48
C VAL A 122 -18.18 -11.37 -8.43
N ALA A 123 -18.10 -12.21 -7.39
CA ALA A 123 -19.02 -13.32 -7.21
C ALA A 123 -20.47 -12.84 -7.16
N TYR A 124 -20.75 -11.78 -6.39
CA TYR A 124 -22.07 -11.15 -6.33
C TYR A 124 -22.53 -10.63 -7.70
N ALA A 125 -21.68 -9.93 -8.44
CA ALA A 125 -22.01 -9.43 -9.77
C ALA A 125 -22.32 -10.57 -10.76
N LEU A 126 -21.56 -11.67 -10.73
CA LEU A 126 -21.80 -12.84 -11.59
C LEU A 126 -23.13 -13.53 -11.26
N ILE A 127 -23.50 -13.61 -9.97
CA ILE A 127 -24.80 -14.13 -9.53
C ILE A 127 -25.93 -13.27 -10.10
N LEU A 128 -25.81 -11.93 -10.02
CA LEU A 128 -26.84 -11.02 -10.55
C LEU A 128 -27.01 -11.10 -12.06
N LYS A 129 -25.93 -11.35 -12.81
CA LYS A 129 -26.00 -11.57 -14.27
C LYS A 129 -26.67 -12.91 -14.65
N GLY A 130 -26.88 -13.82 -13.71
CA GLY A 130 -27.34 -15.18 -13.98
C GLY A 130 -26.28 -16.11 -14.61
N ASN A 131 -25.03 -15.63 -14.72
CA ASN A 131 -23.91 -16.35 -15.35
C ASN A 131 -22.89 -16.81 -14.31
N PHE A 132 -23.34 -17.18 -13.11
CA PHE A 132 -22.44 -17.66 -12.08
C PHE A 132 -21.90 -19.04 -12.46
N ASP A 133 -20.59 -19.09 -12.69
CA ASP A 133 -19.84 -20.30 -12.96
C ASP A 133 -18.60 -20.35 -12.06
N PHE A 134 -18.38 -21.49 -11.41
CA PHE A 134 -17.26 -21.69 -10.49
C PHE A 134 -15.92 -21.63 -11.21
N HIS A 135 -15.85 -22.08 -12.47
CA HIS A 135 -14.62 -22.02 -13.25
C HIS A 135 -14.22 -20.56 -13.57
N SER A 136 -15.20 -19.72 -13.90
CA SER A 136 -15.02 -18.29 -14.12
C SER A 136 -14.53 -17.56 -12.85
N LEU A 137 -15.11 -17.87 -11.69
CA LEU A 137 -14.67 -17.31 -10.40
C LEU A 137 -13.25 -17.79 -10.04
N ALA A 138 -12.94 -19.08 -10.22
CA ALA A 138 -11.61 -19.63 -9.93
C ALA A 138 -10.52 -19.00 -10.82
N THR A 139 -10.84 -18.77 -12.10
CA THR A 139 -9.96 -18.08 -13.05
C THR A 139 -9.70 -16.64 -12.59
N PHE A 140 -10.75 -15.91 -12.21
CA PHE A 140 -10.60 -14.56 -11.66
C PHE A 140 -9.77 -14.55 -10.36
N MET A 141 -9.99 -15.49 -9.44
CA MET A 141 -9.21 -15.62 -8.20
C MET A 141 -7.72 -15.81 -8.50
N LYS A 142 -7.37 -16.68 -9.44
CA LYS A 142 -5.98 -16.92 -9.85
C LYS A 142 -5.34 -15.66 -10.46
N THR A 143 -6.02 -15.06 -11.44
CA THR A 143 -5.52 -13.86 -12.14
C THR A 143 -5.39 -12.66 -11.20
N SER A 144 -6.36 -12.46 -10.32
CA SER A 144 -6.31 -11.40 -9.33
C SER A 144 -5.23 -11.65 -8.26
N ALA A 145 -5.02 -12.89 -7.80
CA ALA A 145 -3.93 -13.19 -6.85
C ALA A 145 -2.56 -12.82 -7.43
N ILE A 146 -2.34 -13.16 -8.71
CA ILE A 146 -1.16 -12.77 -9.49
C ILE A 146 -0.99 -11.25 -9.51
N TRP A 147 -2.03 -10.53 -9.95
CA TRP A 147 -2.01 -9.08 -10.10
C TRP A 147 -1.74 -8.36 -8.78
N TYR A 148 -2.43 -8.78 -7.72
CA TYR A 148 -2.23 -8.21 -6.40
C TYR A 148 -0.84 -8.52 -5.86
N GLY A 149 -0.28 -9.70 -6.17
CA GLY A 149 1.11 -10.04 -5.86
C GLY A 149 2.11 -9.08 -6.50
N ILE A 150 1.89 -8.70 -7.78
CA ILE A 150 2.71 -7.70 -8.48
C ILE A 150 2.63 -6.35 -7.78
N ILE A 151 1.42 -5.88 -7.45
CA ILE A 151 1.24 -4.61 -6.73
C ILE A 151 1.89 -4.65 -5.35
N MET A 152 1.83 -5.80 -4.66
CA MET A 152 2.48 -5.98 -3.37
C MET A 152 4.01 -5.81 -3.44
N MET A 153 4.64 -6.06 -4.58
CA MET A 153 6.08 -5.83 -4.74
C MET A 153 6.47 -4.37 -4.60
N VAL A 154 5.58 -3.42 -4.92
CA VAL A 154 5.85 -1.98 -4.85
C VAL A 154 5.64 -1.41 -3.43
N ILE A 155 4.93 -2.14 -2.55
CA ILE A 155 4.62 -1.72 -1.18
C ILE A 155 5.88 -1.36 -0.37
N PRO A 156 6.96 -2.18 -0.33
CA PRO A 156 8.17 -1.85 0.41
C PRO A 156 8.78 -0.51 0.00
N PHE A 157 8.84 -0.23 -1.30
CA PHE A 157 9.39 1.03 -1.79
C PHE A 157 8.51 2.22 -1.41
N MET A 158 7.20 2.14 -1.60
CA MET A 158 6.31 3.24 -1.23
C MET A 158 6.27 3.48 0.28
N ALA A 159 6.35 2.42 1.09
CA ALA A 159 6.50 2.53 2.54
C ALA A 159 7.83 3.22 2.93
N ALA A 160 8.93 2.86 2.28
CA ALA A 160 10.24 3.46 2.54
C ALA A 160 10.25 4.93 2.13
N PHE A 161 9.66 5.25 0.97
CA PHE A 161 9.54 6.61 0.47
C PHE A 161 8.66 7.50 1.36
N GLY A 162 7.53 6.98 1.83
CA GLY A 162 6.67 7.67 2.79
C GLY A 162 7.37 7.91 4.12
N THR A 163 8.12 6.92 4.61
CA THR A 163 8.92 7.02 5.84
C THR A 163 9.99 8.11 5.70
N LEU A 164 10.78 8.09 4.62
CA LEU A 164 11.79 9.11 4.34
C LEU A 164 11.17 10.50 4.26
N THR A 165 10.08 10.66 3.51
CA THR A 165 9.39 11.95 3.36
C THR A 165 8.90 12.49 4.70
N GLY A 166 8.40 11.60 5.58
CA GLY A 166 8.03 11.93 6.94
C GLY A 166 9.20 12.50 7.75
N VAL A 167 10.36 11.82 7.70
CA VAL A 167 11.58 12.28 8.39
C VAL A 167 12.10 13.59 7.81
N VAL A 168 12.20 13.70 6.48
CA VAL A 168 12.69 14.91 5.78
C VAL A 168 11.89 16.13 6.20
N SER A 169 10.55 16.02 6.24
CA SER A 169 9.64 17.11 6.57
C SER A 169 9.82 17.72 7.97
N ARG A 170 10.54 17.02 8.85
CA ARG A 170 10.84 17.44 10.23
C ARG A 170 12.31 17.69 10.49
N SER A 171 13.16 17.50 9.48
CA SER A 171 14.61 17.69 9.56
C SER A 171 15.06 19.04 9.00
N ARG A 172 16.37 19.30 9.05
CA ARG A 172 16.99 20.46 8.39
C ARG A 172 16.74 20.49 6.87
N LEU A 173 16.43 19.33 6.27
CA LEU A 173 16.06 19.21 4.84
C LEU A 173 14.57 19.42 4.57
N LYS A 174 13.80 19.97 5.52
CA LYS A 174 12.37 20.31 5.32
C LYS A 174 12.08 21.05 4.00
N PRO A 175 12.93 21.98 3.49
CA PRO A 175 12.67 22.62 2.20
C PRO A 175 12.54 21.66 1.00
N LEU A 176 13.05 20.43 1.09
CA LEU A 176 12.90 19.41 0.03
C LEU A 176 11.53 18.72 0.03
N THR A 177 10.72 18.91 1.07
CA THR A 177 9.42 18.23 1.21
C THR A 177 8.49 18.44 0.00
N PRO A 178 8.33 19.67 -0.55
CA PRO A 178 7.49 19.87 -1.74
C PRO A 178 7.97 19.06 -2.95
N MET A 179 9.28 18.92 -3.14
CA MET A 179 9.83 18.12 -4.23
C MET A 179 9.50 16.63 -4.06
N LEU A 180 9.57 16.10 -2.84
CA LEU A 180 9.18 14.72 -2.56
C LEU A 180 7.68 14.47 -2.83
N TRP A 181 6.83 15.45 -2.52
CA TRP A 181 5.41 15.38 -2.86
C TRP A 181 5.15 15.45 -4.37
N ILE A 182 5.91 16.27 -5.10
CA ILE A 182 5.84 16.31 -6.57
C ILE A 182 6.25 14.96 -7.15
N LEU A 183 7.36 14.36 -6.68
CA LEU A 183 7.79 13.02 -7.11
C LEU A 183 6.72 11.97 -6.81
N TYR A 184 6.11 12.01 -5.63
CA TYR A 184 4.99 11.14 -5.27
C TYR A 184 3.79 11.33 -6.22
N GLY A 185 3.36 12.57 -6.47
CA GLY A 185 2.24 12.87 -7.36
C GLY A 185 2.51 12.49 -8.81
N LEU A 186 3.72 12.78 -9.32
CA LEU A 186 4.13 12.41 -10.67
C LEU A 186 4.25 10.89 -10.85
N SER A 187 4.68 10.16 -9.81
CA SER A 187 4.68 8.69 -9.87
C SER A 187 3.26 8.15 -10.11
N GLY A 188 2.21 8.85 -9.63
CA GLY A 188 0.81 8.54 -9.93
C GLY A 188 0.50 8.47 -11.43
N ASN A 189 1.11 9.34 -12.22
CA ASN A 189 0.91 9.37 -13.67
C ASN A 189 1.55 8.18 -14.39
N SER A 190 2.62 7.61 -13.83
CA SER A 190 3.22 6.39 -14.38
C SER A 190 2.21 5.23 -14.46
N LEU A 191 1.20 5.20 -13.58
CA LEU A 191 0.12 4.21 -13.66
C LEU A 191 -0.75 4.36 -14.91
N PHE A 192 -1.04 5.59 -15.33
CA PHE A 192 -1.82 5.83 -16.55
C PHE A 192 -1.03 5.44 -17.80
N TRP A 193 0.27 5.71 -17.83
CA TRP A 193 1.12 5.29 -18.95
C TRP A 193 1.29 3.76 -19.03
N ILE A 194 1.30 3.07 -17.88
CA ILE A 194 1.30 1.60 -17.82
C ILE A 194 -0.01 1.04 -18.40
N LEU A 195 -1.15 1.68 -18.13
CA LEU A 195 -2.46 1.29 -18.66
C LEU A 195 -2.60 1.55 -20.17
N GLU A 196 -1.88 2.53 -20.70
CA GLU A 196 -1.82 2.85 -22.12
C GLU A 196 -0.78 2.02 -22.88
N SER A 197 0.03 1.22 -22.17
CA SER A 197 1.05 0.37 -22.79
C SER A 197 0.40 -0.69 -23.70
N PRO A 198 0.87 -0.86 -24.95
CA PRO A 198 0.34 -1.84 -25.89
C PRO A 198 0.38 -3.30 -25.38
N HIS A 199 1.21 -3.59 -24.37
CA HIS A 199 1.39 -4.91 -23.77
C HIS A 199 0.49 -5.17 -22.55
N LEU A 200 -0.19 -4.14 -22.03
CA LEU A 200 -1.08 -4.21 -20.86
C LEU A 200 -2.49 -3.71 -21.22
N ASN A 201 -2.83 -3.77 -22.50
CA ASN A 201 -4.14 -3.35 -22.98
C ASN A 201 -5.23 -4.23 -22.35
N LYS A 202 -6.33 -3.63 -21.88
CA LYS A 202 -7.46 -4.33 -21.25
C LYS A 202 -7.97 -5.50 -22.09
N LEU A 203 -7.95 -5.37 -23.41
CA LEU A 203 -8.33 -6.42 -24.36
C LEU A 203 -7.42 -7.65 -24.27
N GLN A 204 -6.10 -7.46 -24.14
CA GLN A 204 -5.13 -8.56 -23.99
C GLN A 204 -5.21 -9.21 -22.60
N LEU A 205 -5.38 -8.44 -21.53
CA LEU A 205 -5.60 -8.98 -20.18
C LEU A 205 -6.85 -9.88 -20.09
N THR A 206 -7.90 -9.52 -20.84
CA THR A 206 -9.16 -10.30 -20.87
C THR A 206 -9.01 -11.59 -21.69
N GLN A 207 -8.24 -11.55 -22.77
CA GLN A 207 -8.04 -12.69 -23.67
C GLN A 207 -6.95 -13.65 -23.18
N ASN A 208 -5.92 -13.16 -22.51
CA ASN A 208 -4.76 -13.95 -22.13
C ASN A 208 -4.12 -13.43 -20.83
N PRO A 209 -4.72 -13.70 -19.65
CA PRO A 209 -4.23 -13.18 -18.36
C PRO A 209 -2.83 -13.67 -17.99
N ASN A 210 -2.31 -14.71 -18.66
CA ASN A 210 -0.93 -15.18 -18.51
C ASN A 210 0.09 -14.25 -19.20
N GLU A 211 -0.34 -13.37 -20.11
CA GLU A 211 0.55 -12.39 -20.78
C GLU A 211 1.00 -11.25 -19.86
N ILE A 212 0.36 -11.07 -18.71
CA ILE A 212 0.89 -10.19 -17.64
C ILE A 212 2.32 -10.61 -17.25
N PHE A 213 2.67 -11.89 -17.45
CA PHE A 213 3.99 -12.47 -17.18
C PHE A 213 4.86 -12.71 -18.42
N THR A 214 4.52 -12.21 -19.61
CA THR A 214 5.48 -12.28 -20.74
C THR A 214 6.58 -11.24 -20.61
N VAL A 215 6.53 -10.37 -19.59
CA VAL A 215 7.74 -9.77 -19.01
C VAL A 215 8.63 -10.94 -18.62
N GLN A 216 9.67 -11.21 -19.41
CA GLN A 216 10.56 -12.35 -19.24
C GLN A 216 10.86 -12.54 -17.75
N SER A 217 10.64 -13.74 -17.22
CA SER A 217 10.65 -14.01 -15.77
C SER A 217 11.85 -13.42 -15.03
N HIS A 218 12.99 -13.25 -15.72
CA HIS A 218 14.19 -12.59 -15.22
C HIS A 218 14.02 -11.08 -14.95
N ASP A 219 13.41 -10.32 -15.85
CA ASP A 219 13.21 -8.88 -15.73
C ASP A 219 12.33 -8.55 -14.52
N PHE A 220 11.30 -9.37 -14.29
CA PHE A 220 10.43 -9.23 -13.13
C PHE A 220 11.19 -9.35 -11.81
N TRP A 221 12.06 -10.36 -11.68
CA TRP A 221 12.89 -10.54 -10.48
C TRP A 221 13.93 -9.44 -10.32
N LEU A 222 14.53 -8.95 -11.42
CA LEU A 222 15.45 -7.82 -11.40
C LEU A 222 14.76 -6.53 -10.94
N ILE A 223 13.56 -6.26 -11.43
CA ILE A 223 12.73 -5.12 -10.97
C ILE A 223 12.42 -5.28 -9.48
N GLY A 224 11.96 -6.46 -9.05
CA GLY A 224 11.67 -6.74 -7.64
C GLY A 224 12.88 -6.51 -6.73
N LEU A 225 14.06 -6.99 -7.15
CA LEU A 225 15.32 -6.77 -6.43
C LEU A 225 15.70 -5.29 -6.40
N GLY A 226 15.56 -4.58 -7.53
CA GLY A 226 15.79 -3.13 -7.61
C GLY A 226 14.90 -2.35 -6.64
N ILE A 227 13.62 -2.71 -6.54
CA ILE A 227 12.66 -2.11 -5.60
C ILE A 227 13.12 -2.34 -4.15
N ILE A 228 13.55 -3.55 -3.79
CA ILE A 228 14.02 -3.86 -2.43
C ILE A 228 15.30 -3.08 -2.10
N LEU A 229 16.28 -3.03 -3.02
CA LEU A 229 17.52 -2.28 -2.83
C LEU A 229 17.24 -0.78 -2.66
N LEU A 230 16.40 -0.21 -3.52
CA LEU A 230 16.01 1.19 -3.44
C LEU A 230 15.30 1.50 -2.11
N SER A 231 14.42 0.60 -1.65
CA SER A 231 13.79 0.70 -0.33
C SER A 231 14.83 0.75 0.80
N GLY A 232 15.86 -0.11 0.72
CA GLY A 232 16.97 -0.14 1.67
C GLY A 232 17.78 1.16 1.69
N ILE A 233 18.03 1.76 0.53
CA ILE A 233 18.70 3.06 0.39
C ILE A 233 17.88 4.17 1.05
N LEU A 234 16.57 4.22 0.77
CA LEU A 234 15.67 5.24 1.34
C LEU A 234 15.58 5.15 2.87
N ILE A 235 15.49 3.93 3.42
CA ILE A 235 15.48 3.72 4.88
C ILE A 235 16.83 4.09 5.51
N SER A 236 17.94 3.80 4.83
CA SER A 236 19.27 4.18 5.28
C SER A 236 19.43 5.70 5.31
N ALA A 237 18.97 6.39 4.26
CA ALA A 237 18.94 7.85 4.20
C ALA A 237 18.08 8.45 5.34
N ALA A 238 16.89 7.90 5.59
CA ALA A 238 16.03 8.32 6.68
C ALA A 238 16.72 8.15 8.05
N THR A 239 17.47 7.06 8.23
CA THR A 239 18.25 6.79 9.45
C THR A 239 19.35 7.83 9.67
N VAL A 240 20.11 8.14 8.63
CA VAL A 240 21.20 9.13 8.69
C VAL A 240 20.64 10.51 9.04
N LEU A 241 19.53 10.92 8.41
CA LEU A 241 18.89 12.21 8.70
C LEU A 241 18.40 12.30 10.15
N MET A 242 17.88 11.21 10.69
CA MET A 242 17.38 11.17 12.04
C MET A 242 18.50 11.15 13.09
N ASN A 243 19.66 10.54 12.81
CA ASN A 243 20.84 10.68 13.66
C ASN A 243 21.27 12.14 13.79
N LYS A 244 21.36 12.86 12.66
CA LYS A 244 21.78 14.27 12.62
C LYS A 244 20.84 15.24 13.35
N GLN A 245 19.58 14.87 13.60
CA GLN A 245 18.64 15.68 14.37
C GLN A 245 18.87 15.64 15.88
N VAL A 246 19.62 14.66 16.39
CA VAL A 246 19.90 14.52 17.83
C VAL A 246 21.20 15.23 18.22
N GLU A 247 22.11 15.39 17.26
CA GLU A 247 23.45 15.94 17.47
C GLU A 247 23.52 17.47 17.40
N GLY A 248 22.44 18.17 17.06
CA GLY A 248 22.46 19.63 16.99
C GLY A 248 21.09 20.26 16.98
#